data_AF-A0A1L0C899-F1
#
_entry.id   AF-A0A1L0C899-F1
#
_cell.length_a   1.000
_cell.length_b   1.000
_cell.length_c   1.000
_cell.angle_alpha   90.00
_cell.angle_beta   90.00
_cell.angle_gamma   90.00
#
_symmetry.space_group_name_H-M   'P 1'
#
loop_
_entity.id
_entity.type
_entity.pdbx_description
1 polymer ?
#
loop_
_entity_poly.entity_id
_entity_poly.type
_entity_poly.pdbx_seq_one_letter_code
_entity_poly.pdbx_strand_id
1 'polypeptide(L)'
;MRDFNNDGDMNIGRDLNIYDNSQQVYKSFYEMTNEELFNERPFREGNIEIEQERKVKRLKPFYGLAVILFIIAAFLSWFNGKTDLITLFIGAGSLFIGFVSLKETLVANSFQEEEQDAVILINKILKKRRAE
;
A
#
# COMPACT_ATOMS: atom_id res chain seq x y z
N MET A 1 12.23 19.20 25.44
CA MET A 1 13.71 19.13 25.35
C MET A 1 14.07 17.72 25.76
N ARG A 2 14.61 16.91 24.84
CA ARG A 2 14.76 15.46 25.01
C ARG A 2 16.25 15.17 25.04
N ASP A 3 16.74 14.80 26.22
CA ASP A 3 18.16 14.56 26.46
C ASP A 3 18.63 13.31 25.72
N PHE A 4 19.72 13.46 24.96
CA PHE A 4 20.43 12.36 24.33
C PHE A 4 21.30 11.68 25.39
N ASN A 5 20.81 10.58 25.96
CA ASN A 5 21.61 9.67 26.78
C ASN A 5 22.36 8.71 25.83
N ASN A 6 23.61 9.02 25.50
CA ASN A 6 24.48 8.11 24.77
C ASN A 6 25.51 7.52 25.74
N ASP A 7 25.30 6.26 26.09
CA ASP A 7 26.01 5.46 27.08
C ASP A 7 27.29 4.85 26.47
N GLY A 8 28.17 5.72 25.96
CA GLY A 8 29.37 5.31 25.24
C GLY A 8 30.33 6.46 25.01
N ASP A 9 31.26 6.63 25.95
CA ASP A 9 32.57 7.28 25.87
C ASP A 9 32.75 8.35 24.76
N MET A 10 32.12 9.51 24.94
CA MET A 10 32.35 10.69 24.10
C MET A 10 33.54 11.48 24.65
N ASN A 11 34.71 11.33 24.03
CA ASN A 11 35.88 12.16 24.32
C ASN A 11 35.62 13.60 23.82
N ILE A 12 35.25 14.49 24.74
CA ILE A 12 35.00 15.91 24.46
C ILE A 12 36.35 16.63 24.31
N GLY A 13 36.85 16.65 23.09
CA GLY A 13 38.08 17.35 22.73
C GLY A 13 38.26 17.42 21.23
N ARG A 14 37.89 18.57 20.65
CA ARG A 14 37.92 18.95 19.22
C ARG A 14 36.72 18.48 18.41
N ASP A 15 36.02 19.48 17.88
CA ASP A 15 35.08 19.47 16.77
C ASP A 15 34.23 18.19 16.64
N LEU A 16 33.01 18.29 17.18
CA LEU A 16 31.88 17.45 16.77
C LEU A 16 31.59 17.73 15.29
N ASN A 17 32.34 17.06 14.41
CA ASN A 17 32.05 17.03 12.99
C ASN A 17 30.94 15.98 12.81
N ILE A 18 29.71 16.40 13.07
CA ILE A 18 28.53 15.64 12.65
C ILE A 18 28.59 15.68 11.12
N TYR A 19 29.08 14.61 10.50
CA TYR A 19 28.88 14.38 9.07
C TYR A 19 27.40 14.18 8.88
N ASP A 20 26.71 15.29 8.61
CA ASP A 20 25.33 15.26 8.21
C ASP A 20 25.28 14.63 6.81
N ASN A 21 25.11 13.30 6.79
CA ASN A 21 24.88 12.55 5.55
C ASN A 21 23.46 12.80 5.01
N SER A 22 22.79 13.88 5.42
CA SER A 22 21.50 14.35 4.89
C SER A 22 21.62 14.97 3.49
N GLN A 23 22.79 14.91 2.84
CA GLN A 23 22.93 15.17 1.40
C GLN A 23 22.22 14.14 0.51
N GLN A 24 21.12 13.53 0.96
CA GLN A 24 20.05 13.14 0.05
C GLN A 24 19.37 14.41 -0.46
N VAL A 25 20.09 15.19 -1.25
CA VAL A 25 19.49 16.07 -2.24
C VAL A 25 18.63 15.14 -3.07
N TYR A 26 17.30 15.29 -2.99
CA TYR A 26 16.38 14.53 -3.83
C TYR A 26 16.74 14.80 -5.29
N LYS A 27 17.57 13.93 -5.84
CA LYS A 27 18.08 14.02 -7.20
C LYS A 27 16.89 13.79 -8.11
N SER A 28 16.69 14.69 -9.07
CA SER A 28 15.63 14.51 -10.05
C SER A 28 15.85 13.19 -10.80
N PHE A 29 14.78 12.46 -11.13
CA PHE A 29 14.88 11.21 -11.91
C PHE A 29 15.66 11.39 -13.23
N TYR A 30 15.67 12.61 -13.78
CA TYR A 30 16.42 12.95 -14.98
C TYR A 30 17.95 13.02 -14.78
N GLU A 31 18.39 13.27 -13.55
CA GLU A 31 19.79 13.38 -13.16
C GLU A 31 20.36 12.04 -12.68
N MET A 32 19.50 11.11 -12.27
CA MET A 32 19.88 9.78 -11.82
C MET A 32 20.57 8.96 -12.92
N THR A 33 21.53 8.13 -12.53
CA THR A 33 22.19 7.17 -13.44
C THR A 33 21.24 6.03 -13.78
N ASN A 34 21.55 5.25 -14.81
CA ASN A 34 20.69 4.11 -15.19
C ASN A 34 20.62 3.06 -14.06
N GLU A 35 21.74 2.80 -13.37
CA GLU A 35 21.81 1.87 -12.24
C GLU A 35 20.96 2.35 -11.05
N GLU A 36 21.00 3.66 -10.74
CA GLU A 36 20.14 4.28 -9.73
C GLU A 36 18.65 4.11 -10.09
N LEU A 37 18.27 4.35 -11.35
CA LEU A 37 16.90 4.19 -11.84
C LEU A 37 16.41 2.72 -11.78
N PHE A 38 17.28 1.76 -12.08
CA PHE A 38 16.95 0.34 -11.97
C PHE A 38 16.76 -0.12 -10.52
N ASN A 39 17.48 0.47 -9.57
CA ASN A 39 17.31 0.18 -8.14
C ASN A 39 16.08 0.88 -7.55
N GLU A 40 15.71 2.06 -8.07
CA GLU A 40 14.57 2.81 -7.55
C GLU A 40 13.21 2.28 -8.04
N ARG A 41 13.15 1.69 -9.25
CA ARG A 41 11.93 1.07 -9.77
C ARG A 41 11.33 -0.01 -8.85
N PRO A 42 12.06 -1.07 -8.44
CA PRO A 42 11.50 -2.10 -7.56
C PRO A 42 11.20 -1.57 -6.15
N PHE A 43 11.91 -0.53 -5.69
CA PHE A 43 11.62 0.11 -4.41
C PHE A 43 10.24 0.79 -4.41
N ARG A 44 9.90 1.52 -5.48
CA ARG A 44 8.59 2.17 -5.63
C ARG A 44 7.47 1.17 -5.88
N GLU A 45 7.73 0.12 -6.66
CA GLU A 45 6.79 -1.01 -6.81
C GLU A 45 6.50 -1.69 -5.47
N GLY A 46 7.53 -1.91 -4.64
CA GLY A 46 7.36 -2.46 -3.29
C GLY A 46 6.57 -1.54 -2.35
N ASN A 47 6.71 -0.22 -2.47
CA ASN A 47 5.91 0.73 -1.70
C ASN A 47 4.42 0.66 -2.07
N ILE A 48 4.11 0.50 -3.36
CA ILE A 48 2.73 0.31 -3.84
C ILE A 48 2.14 -0.98 -3.27
N GLU A 49 2.90 -2.07 -3.28
CA GLU A 49 2.49 -3.37 -2.74
C GLU A 49 2.20 -3.29 -1.23
N ILE A 50 3.10 -2.68 -0.45
CA ILE A 50 2.90 -2.49 1.00
C ILE A 50 1.64 -1.66 1.29
N GLU A 51 1.36 -0.63 0.50
CA GLU A 51 0.11 0.13 0.64
C GLU A 51 -1.13 -0.71 0.28
N GLN A 52 -1.07 -1.51 -0.79
CA GLN A 52 -2.16 -2.43 -1.15
C GLN A 52 -2.41 -3.45 -0.04
N GLU A 53 -1.37 -4.05 0.52
CA GLU A 53 -1.49 -4.99 1.64
C GLU A 53 -2.13 -4.34 2.86
N ARG A 54 -1.75 -3.09 3.19
CA ARG A 54 -2.36 -2.33 4.28
C ARG A 54 -3.85 -2.06 4.04
N LYS A 55 -4.25 -1.71 2.81
CA LYS A 55 -5.66 -1.55 2.44
C LYS A 55 -6.43 -2.85 2.62
N VAL A 56 -5.94 -3.95 2.05
CA VAL A 56 -6.56 -5.28 2.17
C VAL A 56 -6.67 -5.71 3.64
N LYS A 57 -5.62 -5.49 4.44
CA LYS A 57 -5.61 -5.82 5.87
C LYS A 57 -6.69 -5.06 6.65
N ARG A 58 -6.97 -3.80 6.30
CA ARG A 58 -8.06 -3.02 6.91
C ARG A 58 -9.45 -3.52 6.51
N LEU A 59 -9.60 -4.03 5.29
CA LEU A 59 -10.87 -4.52 4.76
C LEU A 59 -11.21 -5.96 5.21
N LYS A 60 -10.20 -6.79 5.48
CA LYS A 60 -10.36 -8.18 5.98
C LYS A 60 -11.40 -8.35 7.11
N PRO A 61 -11.39 -7.56 8.20
CA PRO A 61 -12.38 -7.74 9.27
C PRO A 61 -13.82 -7.47 8.83
N PHE A 62 -14.05 -6.50 7.94
CA PHE A 62 -15.39 -6.19 7.42
C PHE A 62 -15.93 -7.32 6.54
N TYR A 63 -15.08 -7.90 5.68
CA TYR A 63 -15.46 -9.09 4.91
C TYR A 63 -15.72 -10.30 5.80
N GLY A 64 -14.90 -10.50 6.83
CA GLY A 64 -15.13 -11.55 7.83
C GLY A 64 -16.49 -11.41 8.51
N LEU A 65 -16.86 -10.19 8.91
CA LEU A 65 -18.15 -9.88 9.50
C LEU A 65 -19.30 -10.15 8.51
N ALA A 66 -19.16 -9.73 7.26
CA ALA A 66 -20.17 -9.97 6.21
C ALA A 66 -20.42 -11.48 5.99
N VAL A 67 -19.36 -12.30 5.95
CA VAL A 67 -19.47 -13.76 5.82
C VAL A 67 -20.22 -14.36 7.02
N ILE A 68 -19.89 -13.93 8.24
CA ILE A 68 -20.59 -14.38 9.46
C ILE A 68 -22.08 -14.03 9.41
N LEU A 69 -22.42 -12.81 8.99
CA LEU A 69 -23.83 -12.40 8.83
C LEU A 69 -24.57 -13.23 7.79
N PHE A 70 -23.93 -13.57 6.67
CA PHE A 70 -24.54 -14.45 5.67
C PHE A 70 -24.79 -15.86 6.23
N ILE A 71 -23.87 -16.41 7.02
CA ILE A 71 -24.06 -17.72 7.67
C ILE A 71 -25.24 -17.68 8.64
N ILE A 72 -25.34 -16.63 9.47
CA ILE A 72 -26.45 -16.46 10.41
C ILE A 72 -27.78 -16.31 9.67
N ALA A 73 -27.82 -15.50 8.61
CA ALA A 73 -29.01 -15.30 7.78
C ALA A 73 -29.47 -16.61 7.13
N ALA A 74 -28.53 -17.41 6.61
CA ALA A 74 -28.84 -18.73 6.05
C ALA A 74 -29.41 -19.68 7.11
N PHE A 75 -28.83 -19.71 8.31
CA PHE A 75 -29.31 -20.55 9.42
C PHE A 75 -30.73 -20.15 9.86
N LEU A 76 -30.99 -18.85 10.02
CA LEU A 76 -32.32 -18.33 10.37
C LEU A 76 -33.36 -18.58 9.26
N SER A 77 -32.94 -18.51 8.00
CA SER A 77 -33.80 -18.82 6.85
C SER A 77 -34.25 -20.28 6.85
N TRP A 78 -33.36 -21.19 7.23
CA TRP A 78 -33.67 -22.62 7.30
C TRP A 78 -34.73 -22.90 8.37
N PHE A 79 -34.65 -22.25 9.53
CA PHE A 79 -35.66 -22.40 10.60
C PHE A 79 -37.02 -21.78 10.26
N ASN A 80 -37.07 -20.67 9.52
CA ASN A 80 -38.30 -19.92 9.25
C ASN A 80 -39.05 -20.34 7.96
N GLY A 81 -38.48 -21.23 7.14
CA GLY A 81 -39.12 -21.74 5.91
C GLY A 81 -39.32 -20.70 4.80
N LYS A 82 -38.87 -19.46 4.98
CA LYS A 82 -38.97 -18.36 3.99
C LYS A 82 -37.70 -18.26 3.14
N THR A 83 -37.28 -19.39 2.58
CA THR A 83 -36.01 -19.53 1.87
C THR A 83 -35.92 -18.71 0.59
N ASP A 84 -36.99 -18.55 -0.19
CA ASP A 84 -36.90 -17.85 -1.48
C ASP A 84 -36.51 -16.37 -1.36
N LEU A 85 -37.18 -15.63 -0.48
CA LEU A 85 -36.92 -14.19 -0.35
C LEU A 85 -35.55 -13.92 0.26
N ILE A 86 -35.15 -14.71 1.26
CA ILE A 86 -33.87 -14.54 1.95
C ILE A 86 -32.72 -14.93 1.03
N THR A 87 -32.86 -15.99 0.22
CA THR A 87 -31.84 -16.40 -0.76
C THR A 87 -31.62 -15.32 -1.81
N LEU A 88 -32.69 -14.64 -2.27
CA LEU A 88 -32.58 -13.50 -3.18
C LEU A 88 -31.78 -12.35 -2.55
N PHE A 89 -32.07 -11.99 -1.29
CA PHE A 89 -31.33 -10.93 -0.60
C PHE A 89 -29.87 -11.31 -0.31
N ILE A 90 -29.59 -12.57 0.03
CA ILE A 90 -28.22 -13.08 0.20
C ILE A 90 -27.47 -13.02 -1.14
N GLY A 91 -28.11 -13.44 -2.24
CA GLY A 91 -27.52 -13.37 -3.58
C GLY A 91 -27.23 -11.94 -4.02
N ALA A 92 -28.19 -11.03 -3.87
CA ALA A 92 -28.01 -9.62 -4.21
C ALA A 92 -26.95 -8.93 -3.31
N GLY A 93 -26.98 -9.22 -2.00
CA GLY A 93 -26.01 -8.68 -1.05
C GLY A 93 -24.58 -9.16 -1.31
N SER A 94 -24.41 -10.44 -1.66
CA SER A 94 -23.08 -10.99 -1.97
C SER A 94 -22.52 -10.41 -3.27
N LEU A 95 -23.34 -10.23 -4.32
CA LEU A 95 -22.94 -9.53 -5.54
C LEU A 95 -22.56 -8.08 -5.28
N PHE A 96 -23.34 -7.35 -4.48
CA PHE A 96 -23.06 -5.95 -4.14
C PHE A 96 -21.73 -5.81 -3.38
N ILE A 97 -21.50 -6.64 -2.35
CA ILE A 97 -20.25 -6.64 -1.59
C ILE A 97 -19.07 -7.01 -2.48
N GLY A 98 -19.22 -8.01 -3.36
CA GLY A 98 -18.19 -8.36 -4.34
C GLY A 98 -17.84 -7.19 -5.26
N PHE A 99 -18.84 -6.47 -5.76
CA PHE A 99 -18.62 -5.32 -6.64
C PHE A 99 -17.95 -4.14 -5.93
N VAL A 100 -18.38 -3.81 -4.72
CA VAL A 100 -17.75 -2.77 -3.89
C VAL A 100 -16.31 -3.14 -3.56
N SER A 101 -16.06 -4.41 -3.22
CA SER A 101 -14.71 -4.93 -2.95
C SER A 101 -13.77 -4.79 -4.13
N LEU A 102 -14.23 -5.16 -5.33
CA LEU A 102 -13.47 -4.98 -6.56
C LEU A 102 -13.18 -3.51 -6.81
N LYS A 103 -14.19 -2.63 -6.66
CA LYS A 103 -14.01 -1.20 -6.84
C LYS A 103 -12.97 -0.62 -5.87
N GLU A 104 -13.03 -0.95 -4.59
CA GLU A 104 -12.08 -0.46 -3.60
C GLU A 104 -10.66 -1.03 -3.78
N THR A 105 -10.55 -2.25 -4.29
CA THR A 105 -9.25 -2.86 -4.61
C THR A 105 -8.62 -2.22 -5.85
N LEU A 106 -9.44 -1.84 -6.84
CA LEU A 106 -8.96 -1.25 -8.10
C LEU A 106 -8.69 0.26 -8.01
N VAL A 107 -9.34 0.98 -7.10
CA VAL A 107 -9.11 2.43 -6.94
C VAL A 107 -7.81 2.68 -6.19
N ALA A 108 -6.80 3.14 -6.93
CA ALA A 108 -5.52 3.59 -6.39
C ALA A 108 -5.73 4.77 -5.41
N ASN A 109 -4.93 4.80 -4.34
CA ASN A 109 -4.86 5.97 -3.46
C ASN A 109 -4.02 7.06 -4.15
N SER A 110 -4.14 8.32 -3.72
CA SER A 110 -3.33 9.42 -4.27
C SER A 110 -1.81 9.12 -4.18
N PHE A 111 -1.37 8.49 -3.09
CA PHE A 111 0.01 8.04 -2.95
C PHE A 111 0.40 6.94 -3.94
N GLN A 112 -0.49 5.97 -4.19
CA GLN A 112 -0.22 4.91 -5.17
C GLN A 112 -0.21 5.43 -6.59
N GLU A 113 -1.03 6.44 -6.89
CA GLU A 113 -1.04 7.15 -8.17
C GLU A 113 0.29 7.89 -8.38
N GLU A 114 0.77 8.62 -7.37
CA GLU A 114 2.07 9.30 -7.40
C GLU A 114 3.24 8.32 -7.60
N GLU A 115 3.24 7.19 -6.89
CA GLU A 115 4.29 6.17 -7.05
C GLU A 115 4.21 5.46 -8.41
N GLN A 116 3.01 5.22 -8.95
CA GLN A 116 2.82 4.67 -10.30
C GLN A 116 3.33 5.64 -11.37
N ASP A 117 3.03 6.93 -11.24
CA ASP A 117 3.53 7.97 -12.14
C ASP A 117 5.06 8.07 -12.11
N ALA A 118 5.66 7.92 -10.93
CA ALA A 118 7.11 7.86 -10.79
C ALA A 118 7.70 6.64 -11.54
N VAL A 119 7.10 5.45 -11.41
CA VAL A 119 7.54 4.25 -12.15
C VAL A 119 7.41 4.43 -13.66
N ILE A 120 6.30 5.04 -14.13
CA ILE A 120 6.10 5.36 -15.55
C ILE A 120 7.18 6.31 -16.05
N LEU A 121 7.53 7.33 -15.25
CA LEU A 121 8.55 8.31 -15.57
C LEU A 121 9.94 7.65 -15.65
N ILE A 122 10.29 6.79 -14.69
CA ILE A 122 11.53 6.00 -14.70
C ILE A 122 11.63 5.17 -15.99
N ASN A 123 10.58 4.41 -16.32
CA ASN A 123 10.54 3.59 -17.54
C ASN A 123 10.68 4.46 -18.81
N LYS A 124 10.04 5.64 -18.83
CA LYS A 124 10.16 6.59 -19.94
C LYS A 124 11.59 7.12 -20.09
N ILE A 125 12.30 7.36 -19.00
CA ILE A 125 13.70 7.80 -19.01
C ILE A 125 14.62 6.67 -19.50
N LEU A 126 14.48 5.46 -18.97
CA LEU A 126 15.28 4.29 -19.39
C LEU A 126 15.10 4.01 -20.89
N LYS A 127 13.85 4.06 -21.37
CA LYS A 127 13.53 3.93 -22.80
C LYS A 127 14.15 5.04 -23.65
N LYS A 128 14.10 6.30 -23.21
CA LYS A 128 14.77 7.42 -23.89
C LYS A 128 16.29 7.23 -23.97
N ARG A 129 16.88 6.60 -22.95
CA ARG A 129 18.32 6.32 -22.86
C ARG A 129 18.75 5.02 -23.57
N ARG A 130 17.80 4.26 -24.14
CA ARG A 130 18.03 2.93 -24.77
C ARG A 130 18.70 1.91 -23.84
N ALA A 131 18.46 2.04 -22.53
CA ALA A 131 18.99 1.15 -21.50
C ALA A 131 17.82 0.31 -20.94
N GLU A 132 17.15 -0.43 -21.82
CA GLU A 132 16.04 -1.34 -21.48
C GLU A 132 16.56 -2.66 -20.88
#